data_AF-A0A2N0V807-F1
#
_entry.id   AF-A0A2N0V807-F1
#
_cell.length_a   1.000
_cell.length_b   1.000
_cell.length_c   1.000
_cell.angle_alpha   90.00
_cell.angle_beta   90.00
_cell.angle_gamma   90.00
#
_symmetry.space_group_name_H-M   'P 1'
#
loop_
_entity.id
_entity.type
_entity.pdbx_description
1 polymer ?
#
loop_
_entity_poly.entity_id
_entity_poly.type
_entity_poly.pdbx_seq_one_letter_code
_entity_poly.pdbx_strand_id
1 'polypeptide(L)'
;MIQHEKQYLEFIQKRGVGANDHVASSPDSYISYLRSVATLIGQEITPSLLKSEEDINNIVQKFTSQREPKTIRNYCSAMRRYVEFVLELKL
;
A
#
# COMPACT_ATOMS: atom_id res chain seq x y z
N MET A 1 -4.49 9.55 -5.21
CA MET A 1 -4.70 9.90 -3.79
C MET A 1 -4.99 8.61 -3.02
N ILE A 2 -5.03 8.65 -1.69
CA ILE A 2 -5.34 7.49 -0.84
C ILE A 2 -6.52 7.87 0.05
N GLN A 3 -7.60 7.10 -0.02
CA GLN A 3 -8.74 7.28 0.87
C GLN A 3 -8.34 6.86 2.29
N HIS A 4 -8.72 7.68 3.27
CA HIS A 4 -8.33 7.53 4.68
C HIS A 4 -6.82 7.64 4.95
N GLU A 5 -6.06 8.39 4.12
CA GLU A 5 -4.60 8.50 4.23
C GLU A 5 -4.10 8.81 5.65
N LYS A 6 -4.73 9.76 6.35
CA LYS A 6 -4.35 10.12 7.73
C LYS A 6 -4.53 8.97 8.70
N GLN A 7 -5.68 8.28 8.64
CA GLN A 7 -5.98 7.14 9.51
C GLN A 7 -5.06 5.96 9.20
N TYR A 8 -4.75 5.75 7.92
CA TYR A 8 -3.80 4.73 7.49
C TYR A 8 -2.38 5.03 7.98
N LEU A 9 -1.94 6.30 7.93
CA LEU A 9 -0.63 6.71 8.46
C LEU A 9 -0.53 6.44 9.97
N GLU A 10 -1.56 6.83 10.73
CA GLU A 10 -1.63 6.55 12.18
C GLU A 10 -1.61 5.03 12.45
N PHE A 11 -2.29 4.24 11.63
CA PHE A 11 -2.34 2.77 11.74
C PHE A 11 -0.95 2.14 11.56
N ILE A 12 -0.22 2.49 10.49
CA ILE A 12 1.10 1.90 10.24
C ILE A 12 2.17 2.39 11.22
N GLN A 13 2.05 3.63 11.73
CA GLN A 13 2.91 4.16 12.79
C GLN A 13 2.74 3.37 14.10
N LYS A 14 1.49 3.11 14.52
CA LYS A 14 1.20 2.34 15.75
C LYS A 14 1.72 0.90 15.70
N ARG A 15 1.79 0.31 14.50
CA ARG A 15 2.33 -1.05 14.29
C ARG A 15 3.86 -1.10 14.22
N GLY A 16 4.55 0.02 14.46
CA GLY A 16 6.02 0.05 14.51
C GLY A 16 6.70 -0.10 13.15
N VAL A 17 5.98 0.14 12.05
CA VAL A 17 6.60 0.21 10.71
C VAL A 17 7.67 1.30 10.75
N GLY A 18 8.94 0.89 10.61
CA GLY A 18 10.11 1.78 10.66
C GLY A 18 10.77 1.97 12.04
N ALA A 19 10.22 1.41 13.13
CA ALA A 19 10.77 1.62 14.48
C ALA A 19 11.72 0.50 14.98
N ASN A 20 11.56 -0.74 14.50
CA ASN A 20 12.30 -1.91 15.02
C ASN A 20 12.96 -2.81 13.95
N ASP A 21 12.83 -2.47 12.68
CA ASP A 21 13.39 -3.31 11.62
C ASP A 21 14.76 -2.77 11.22
N HIS A 22 15.80 -3.59 11.36
CA HIS A 22 17.15 -3.35 10.84
C HIS A 22 17.20 -3.24 9.29
N VAL A 23 16.03 -3.26 8.63
CA VAL A 23 15.78 -3.26 7.18
C VAL A 23 14.71 -2.22 6.74
N ALA A 24 13.94 -1.58 7.63
CA ALA A 24 12.60 -1.11 7.26
C ALA A 24 12.50 0.23 6.53
N SER A 25 11.73 0.20 5.44
CA SER A 25 11.10 1.38 4.84
C SER A 25 10.22 2.12 5.86
N SER A 26 10.31 3.46 5.92
CA SER A 26 9.53 4.30 6.83
C SER A 26 8.02 4.32 6.47
N PRO A 27 7.14 4.77 7.39
CA PRO A 27 5.74 5.04 7.07
C PRO A 27 5.55 5.91 5.81
N ASP A 28 6.42 6.89 5.61
CA ASP A 28 6.40 7.76 4.42
C ASP A 28 6.64 6.99 3.12
N SER A 29 7.50 5.96 3.16
CA SER A 29 7.72 5.09 2.00
C SER A 29 6.45 4.32 1.63
N TYR A 30 5.70 3.82 2.61
CA TYR A 30 4.44 3.13 2.35
C TYR A 30 3.41 4.06 1.70
N ILE A 31 3.29 5.29 2.19
CA ILE A 31 2.43 6.32 1.58
C ILE A 31 2.90 6.65 0.16
N SER A 32 4.20 6.85 -0.04
CA SER A 32 4.79 7.15 -1.35
C SER A 32 4.56 6.03 -2.36
N TYR A 33 4.68 4.78 -1.93
CA TYR A 33 4.40 3.60 -2.75
C TYR A 33 2.93 3.52 -3.14
N LEU A 34 1.99 3.68 -2.21
CA LEU A 34 0.56 3.69 -2.53
C LEU A 34 0.17 4.85 -3.45
N ARG A 35 0.75 6.04 -3.28
CA ARG A 35 0.56 7.17 -4.20
C ARG A 35 1.10 6.85 -5.60
N SER A 36 2.25 6.17 -5.68
CA SER A 36 2.81 5.71 -6.96
C SER A 36 1.92 4.70 -7.65
N VAL A 37 1.36 3.74 -6.89
CA VAL A 37 0.37 2.78 -7.41
C VAL A 37 -0.86 3.52 -7.93
N ALA A 38 -1.43 4.45 -7.15
CA ALA A 38 -2.58 5.26 -7.55
C ALA A 38 -2.34 5.97 -8.90
N THR A 39 -1.16 6.55 -9.07
CA THR A 39 -0.75 7.21 -10.32
C THR A 39 -0.65 6.20 -11.47
N LEU A 40 -0.05 5.02 -11.25
CA LEU A 40 0.12 3.99 -12.28
C LEU A 40 -1.21 3.43 -12.80
N ILE A 41 -2.20 3.29 -11.92
CA ILE A 41 -3.53 2.79 -12.30
C ILE A 41 -4.51 3.91 -12.66
N GLY A 42 -4.12 5.18 -12.51
CA GLY A 42 -4.98 6.34 -12.75
C GLY A 42 -6.21 6.41 -11.84
N GLN A 43 -6.15 5.80 -10.65
CA GLN A 43 -7.29 5.67 -9.72
C GLN A 43 -6.86 5.91 -8.27
N GLU A 44 -7.78 6.37 -7.44
CA GLU A 44 -7.57 6.50 -6.00
C GLU A 44 -7.49 5.12 -5.31
N ILE A 45 -6.61 4.97 -4.32
CA ILE A 45 -6.60 3.78 -3.47
C ILE A 45 -7.74 3.89 -2.45
N THR A 46 -8.73 3.01 -2.56
CA THR A 46 -9.92 2.97 -1.69
C THR A 46 -10.10 1.58 -1.08
N PRO A 47 -10.86 1.43 0.03
CA PRO A 47 -11.21 0.12 0.57
C PRO A 47 -11.94 -0.77 -0.43
N SER A 48 -12.79 -0.19 -1.29
CA SER A 48 -13.51 -0.95 -2.31
C SER A 48 -12.59 -1.48 -3.42
N LEU A 49 -11.47 -0.78 -3.69
CA LEU A 49 -10.48 -1.14 -4.70
C LEU A 49 -9.44 -2.12 -4.17
N LEU A 50 -9.05 -2.00 -2.89
CA LEU A 50 -7.93 -2.72 -2.30
C LEU A 50 -8.30 -3.25 -0.90
N LYS A 51 -8.89 -4.44 -0.87
CA LYS A 51 -9.32 -5.12 0.38
C LYS A 51 -8.82 -6.55 0.51
N SER A 52 -8.13 -7.08 -0.49
CA SER A 52 -7.68 -8.48 -0.53
C SER A 52 -6.39 -8.66 -1.32
N GLU A 53 -5.74 -9.82 -1.17
CA GLU A 53 -4.59 -10.21 -2.01
C GLU A 53 -4.98 -10.37 -3.48
N GLU A 54 -6.23 -10.75 -3.76
CA GLU A 54 -6.72 -10.85 -5.14
C GLU A 54 -6.71 -9.47 -5.81
N ASP A 55 -7.15 -8.43 -5.10
CA ASP A 55 -7.10 -7.05 -5.57
C ASP A 55 -5.66 -6.60 -5.83
N ILE A 56 -4.72 -6.96 -4.96
CA ILE A 56 -3.29 -6.69 -5.14
C ILE A 56 -2.80 -7.29 -6.45
N ASN A 57 -3.10 -8.56 -6.71
CA ASN A 57 -2.70 -9.24 -7.94
C ASN A 57 -3.31 -8.54 -9.17
N ASN A 58 -4.61 -8.25 -9.12
CA ASN A 58 -5.33 -7.56 -10.20
C ASN A 58 -4.75 -6.16 -10.49
N ILE A 59 -4.35 -5.43 -9.45
CA ILE A 59 -3.72 -4.12 -9.57
C ILE A 59 -2.32 -4.23 -10.17
N VAL A 60 -1.48 -5.17 -9.68
CA VAL A 60 -0.11 -5.36 -10.17
C VAL A 60 -0.07 -5.74 -11.64
N GLN A 61 -1.01 -6.57 -12.11
CA GLN A 61 -1.09 -6.94 -13.52
C GLN A 61 -1.24 -5.72 -14.45
N LYS A 62 -1.81 -4.62 -13.97
CA LYS A 62 -1.99 -3.38 -14.77
C LYS A 62 -0.66 -2.65 -15.06
N PHE A 63 0.39 -2.87 -14.27
CA PHE A 63 1.66 -2.16 -14.40
C PHE A 63 2.91 -3.04 -14.26
N THR A 64 2.78 -4.36 -14.29
CA THR A 64 3.91 -5.28 -14.08
C THR A 64 5.03 -5.13 -15.12
N SER A 65 4.72 -4.66 -16.33
CA SER A 65 5.71 -4.40 -17.39
C SER A 65 6.38 -3.01 -17.29
N GLN A 66 5.90 -2.14 -16.40
CA GLN A 66 6.35 -0.75 -16.30
C GLN A 66 7.36 -0.52 -15.16
N ARG A 67 7.58 -1.52 -14.29
CA ARG A 67 8.37 -1.37 -13.07
C ARG A 67 9.26 -2.59 -12.84
N GLU A 68 10.43 -2.32 -12.26
CA GLU A 68 11.35 -3.35 -11.82
C GLU A 68 10.72 -4.29 -10.79
N PRO A 69 11.05 -5.59 -10.78
CA PRO A 69 10.50 -6.57 -9.83
C PRO A 69 10.68 -6.15 -8.36
N LYS A 70 11.79 -5.50 -8.02
CA LYS A 70 12.04 -4.98 -6.66
C LYS A 70 11.03 -3.89 -6.29
N THR A 71 10.73 -2.99 -7.21
CA THR A 71 9.76 -1.92 -7.00
C THR A 71 8.35 -2.48 -6.86
N ILE A 72 7.99 -3.48 -7.68
CA ILE A 72 6.71 -4.19 -7.57
C ILE A 72 6.59 -4.82 -6.18
N ARG A 73 7.63 -5.49 -5.66
CA ARG A 73 7.61 -6.06 -4.30
C ARG A 73 7.34 -5.01 -3.22
N ASN A 74 7.97 -3.83 -3.32
CA ASN A 74 7.74 -2.74 -2.39
C ASN A 74 6.28 -2.23 -2.46
N TYR A 75 5.72 -2.12 -3.66
CA TYR A 75 4.32 -1.75 -3.85
C TYR A 75 3.37 -2.79 -3.27
N CYS A 76 3.64 -4.09 -3.47
CA CYS A 76 2.86 -5.16 -2.85
C CYS A 76 2.89 -5.08 -1.32
N SER A 77 4.07 -4.87 -0.72
CA SER A 77 4.16 -4.68 0.73
C SER A 77 3.33 -3.49 1.20
N ALA A 78 3.35 -2.38 0.46
CA ALA A 78 2.54 -1.21 0.79
C ALA A 78 1.04 -1.47 0.68
N MET A 79 0.61 -2.14 -0.38
CA MET A 79 -0.80 -2.52 -0.57
C MET A 79 -1.28 -3.49 0.49
N ARG A 80 -0.45 -4.45 0.92
CA ARG A 80 -0.79 -5.38 2.02
C ARG A 80 -1.07 -4.66 3.33
N ARG A 81 -0.27 -3.66 3.67
CA ARG A 81 -0.53 -2.86 4.88
C ARG A 81 -1.83 -2.07 4.78
N TYR A 82 -2.19 -1.59 3.59
CA TYR A 82 -3.50 -0.99 3.38
C TYR A 82 -4.65 -2.01 3.52
N VAL A 83 -4.48 -3.23 3.01
CA VAL A 83 -5.46 -4.31 3.21
C VAL A 83 -5.63 -4.64 4.69
N GLU A 84 -4.54 -4.75 5.45
CA GLU A 84 -4.61 -4.94 6.91
C GLU A 84 -5.42 -3.83 7.59
N PHE A 85 -5.19 -2.57 7.18
CA PHE A 85 -5.92 -1.41 7.67
C PHE A 85 -7.43 -1.50 7.38
N VAL A 86 -7.81 -1.85 6.15
CA VAL A 86 -9.20 -2.04 5.75
C VAL A 86 -9.87 -3.14 6.57
N LEU A 87 -9.19 -4.28 6.74
CA LEU A 87 -9.71 -5.42 7.49
C LEU A 87 -9.87 -5.12 8.99
N GLU A 88 -8.89 -4.46 9.62
CA GLU A 88 -8.93 -4.17 11.05
C GLU A 88 -10.00 -3.13 11.40
N LEU A 89 -10.16 -2.12 10.56
CA LEU A 89 -11.14 -1.04 10.78
C LEU A 89 -12.52 -1.31 10.19
N LYS A 90 -12.71 -2.46 9.51
CA LYS A 90 -13.97 -2.86 8.87
C LYS A 90 -14.50 -1.80 7.90
N LEU A 91 -13.60 -1.29 7.07
CA LEU A 91 -13.88 -0.26 6.06
C LEU A 91 -14.42 -0.86 4.75
#